data_AF-W8UFJ1-F1
#
_entry.id   AF-W8UFJ1-F1
#
_cell.length_a   1.000
_cell.length_b   1.000
_cell.length_c   1.000
_cell.angle_alpha   90.00
_cell.angle_beta   90.00
_cell.angle_gamma   90.00
#
_symmetry.space_group_name_H-M   'P 1'
#
loop_
_entity.id
_entity.type
_entity.pdbx_description
1 polymer ?
#
loop_
_entity_poly.entity_id
_entity_poly.type
_entity_poly.pdbx_seq_one_letter_code
_entity_poly.pdbx_strand_id
1 'polypeptide(L)'
;MPFAPPDGSAFRYHREKVVFSCPPGHRWLRWAKLGRRSQKNVLLSSMQSFFAYLAGKAIFRRRARANRRGILDAMNREHGYTLMETLVTLTLMMILSVGGLYGWQRWQQQQRLWQTAVQVRDFLLFLRDDANAYNRDRVLRVGQDEVGWCLSAEGEGPDCASGTSFTLRPRWPGITLAGVTPGLGFYGLRSTAWAGNLRLQSAAGSWSIVISHWGRIRLCRSDSAGGCQ
;
A
#
# COMPACT_ATOMS: atom_id res chain seq x y z
N MET A 1 26.69 10.97 -43.92
CA MET A 1 27.40 10.96 -42.62
C MET A 1 26.63 11.84 -41.65
N PRO A 2 26.50 11.42 -40.38
CA PRO A 2 25.32 11.68 -39.57
C PRO A 2 25.44 12.98 -38.79
N PHE A 3 24.35 13.76 -38.76
CA PHE A 3 24.15 14.82 -37.79
C PHE A 3 23.48 14.22 -36.56
N ALA A 4 24.28 14.01 -35.51
CA ALA A 4 23.80 13.77 -34.16
C ALA A 4 23.14 15.06 -33.61
N PRO A 5 21.98 14.97 -32.95
CA PRO A 5 21.53 16.01 -32.05
C PRO A 5 22.09 15.80 -30.62
N PRO A 6 22.25 16.87 -29.84
CA PRO A 6 23.10 16.90 -28.67
C PRO A 6 22.44 16.32 -27.42
N ASP A 7 23.28 15.67 -26.62
CA ASP A 7 23.28 15.59 -25.17
C ASP A 7 21.93 15.59 -24.46
N GLY A 8 21.54 14.38 -24.07
CA GLY A 8 20.54 14.10 -23.07
C GLY A 8 20.85 14.82 -21.77
N SER A 9 20.22 15.97 -21.59
CA SER A 9 20.00 16.57 -20.28
C SER A 9 19.10 15.62 -19.50
N ALA A 10 19.76 14.79 -18.69
CA ALA A 10 19.17 13.99 -17.65
C ALA A 10 18.28 14.87 -16.76
N PHE A 11 16.97 14.88 -17.00
CA PHE A 11 16.00 15.31 -16.01
C PHE A 11 15.96 14.25 -14.90
N ARG A 12 16.94 14.36 -14.01
CA ARG A 12 17.01 13.70 -12.72
C ARG A 12 15.87 14.28 -11.88
N TYR A 13 14.67 13.72 -12.02
CA TYR A 13 13.62 13.96 -11.05
C TYR A 13 14.08 13.39 -9.72
N HIS A 14 14.44 14.30 -8.82
CA HIS A 14 14.71 13.99 -7.44
C HIS A 14 13.51 13.19 -6.89
N ARG A 15 13.81 12.00 -6.39
CA ARG A 15 12.90 11.07 -5.73
C ARG A 15 12.48 11.68 -4.38
N GLU A 16 11.76 12.79 -4.42
CA GLU A 16 11.31 13.47 -3.24
C GLU A 16 10.04 12.78 -2.74
N LYS A 17 10.10 12.39 -1.47
CA LYS A 17 9.17 11.48 -0.81
C LYS A 17 7.74 11.98 -1.00
N VAL A 18 6.88 11.15 -1.59
CA VAL A 18 5.44 11.33 -1.53
C VAL A 18 5.02 11.26 -0.06
N VAL A 19 4.80 12.42 0.55
CA VAL A 19 4.16 12.52 1.86
C VAL A 19 2.69 12.18 1.64
N PHE A 20 2.29 10.99 2.07
CA PHE A 20 0.90 10.54 2.11
C PHE A 20 0.10 11.40 3.08
N SER A 21 -0.44 12.52 2.60
CA SER A 21 -1.46 13.30 3.30
C SER A 21 -2.84 12.79 2.87
N CYS A 22 -3.42 11.89 3.67
CA CYS A 22 -4.86 11.58 3.59
C CYS A 22 -5.66 12.77 4.18
N PRO A 23 -6.69 13.31 3.50
CA PRO A 23 -7.64 14.20 4.14
C PRO A 23 -8.61 13.39 5.04
N PRO A 24 -9.16 13.98 6.12
CA PRO A 24 -9.66 13.21 7.26
C PRO A 24 -11.18 12.94 7.18
N GLY A 25 -11.57 11.67 7.29
CA GLY A 25 -12.86 11.28 7.86
C GLY A 25 -12.67 10.96 9.34
N HIS A 26 -13.31 11.71 10.24
CA HIS A 26 -13.03 11.73 11.69
C HIS A 26 -13.16 10.37 12.40
N ARG A 27 -13.76 9.36 11.76
CA ARG A 27 -13.90 7.98 12.27
C ARG A 27 -12.67 7.08 12.02
N TRP A 28 -11.80 7.46 11.08
CA TRP A 28 -10.59 6.69 10.68
C TRP A 28 -9.38 6.89 11.60
N LEU A 29 -9.32 8.02 12.33
CA LEU A 29 -8.17 8.37 13.15
C LEU A 29 -7.97 7.42 14.35
N ARG A 30 -9.04 6.83 14.88
CA ARG A 30 -8.93 5.92 16.04
C ARG A 30 -8.25 4.60 15.67
N TRP A 31 -8.49 4.06 14.47
CA TRP A 31 -7.96 2.78 14.03
C TRP A 31 -6.58 2.90 13.33
N ALA A 32 -6.32 3.99 12.61
CA ALA A 32 -5.01 4.23 11.98
C ALA A 32 -3.90 4.57 13.00
N LYS A 33 -4.23 5.25 14.12
CA LYS A 33 -3.28 5.44 15.24
C LYS A 33 -2.93 4.10 15.91
N LEU A 34 -3.90 3.18 16.02
CA LEU A 34 -3.67 1.83 16.53
C LEU A 34 -2.72 1.02 15.62
N GLY A 35 -2.86 1.10 14.29
CA GLY A 35 -1.96 0.39 13.35
C GLY A 35 -0.50 0.89 13.36
N ARG A 36 -0.29 2.21 13.40
CA ARG A 36 1.07 2.80 13.45
C ARG A 36 1.75 2.64 14.83
N ARG A 37 0.94 2.61 15.90
CA ARG A 37 1.40 2.27 17.25
C ARG A 37 1.69 0.76 17.36
N SER A 38 0.95 -0.09 16.66
CA SER A 38 1.18 -1.54 16.62
C SER A 38 2.50 -1.90 15.92
N GLN A 39 2.87 -1.29 14.79
CA GLN A 39 4.18 -1.61 14.18
C GLN A 39 5.37 -1.11 15.01
N LYS A 40 5.26 0.09 15.60
CA LYS A 40 6.28 0.59 16.53
C LYS A 40 6.35 -0.28 17.79
N ASN A 41 5.22 -0.71 18.33
CA ASN A 41 5.16 -1.60 19.50
C ASN A 41 5.61 -3.02 19.20
N VAL A 42 5.43 -3.55 17.98
CA VAL A 42 5.93 -4.88 17.59
C VAL A 42 7.46 -4.86 17.42
N LEU A 43 8.04 -3.82 16.81
CA LEU A 43 9.50 -3.67 16.71
C LEU A 43 10.16 -3.31 18.05
N LEU A 44 9.51 -2.47 18.88
CA LEU A 44 9.97 -2.18 20.24
C LEU A 44 9.81 -3.38 21.16
N SER A 45 8.73 -4.17 21.05
CA SER A 45 8.55 -5.39 21.82
C SER A 45 9.52 -6.47 21.37
N SER A 46 9.80 -6.62 20.06
CA SER A 46 10.79 -7.61 19.61
C SER A 46 12.20 -7.24 20.08
N MET A 47 12.58 -5.96 20.03
CA MET A 47 13.87 -5.51 20.58
C MET A 47 13.91 -5.60 22.11
N GLN A 48 12.84 -5.23 22.83
CA GLN A 48 12.76 -5.36 24.28
C GLN A 48 12.82 -6.83 24.72
N SER A 49 12.15 -7.75 24.02
CA SER A 49 12.25 -9.19 24.28
C SER A 49 13.65 -9.74 23.99
N PHE A 50 14.33 -9.24 22.95
CA PHE A 50 15.70 -9.66 22.63
C PHE A 50 16.72 -9.15 23.66
N PHE A 51 16.64 -7.87 24.06
CA PHE A 51 17.48 -7.30 25.10
C PHE A 51 17.16 -7.87 26.49
N ALA A 52 15.89 -8.18 26.81
CA ALA A 52 15.52 -8.87 28.05
C ALA A 52 15.99 -10.33 28.06
N TYR A 53 15.98 -11.01 26.92
CA TYR A 53 16.52 -12.38 26.78
C TYR A 53 18.06 -12.41 26.90
N LEU A 54 18.75 -11.42 26.34
CA LEU A 54 20.21 -11.29 26.43
C LEU A 54 20.69 -10.78 27.81
N ALA A 55 20.02 -9.78 28.38
CA ALA A 55 20.28 -9.31 29.74
C ALA A 55 19.91 -10.39 30.77
N GLY A 56 18.82 -11.12 30.54
CA GLY A 56 18.43 -12.32 31.29
C GLY A 56 19.53 -13.37 31.27
N LYS A 57 20.07 -13.73 30.09
CA LYS A 57 21.21 -14.68 29.99
C LYS A 57 22.48 -14.19 30.68
N ALA A 58 22.78 -12.89 30.64
CA ALA A 58 23.99 -12.32 31.25
C ALA A 58 23.89 -12.23 32.80
N ILE A 59 22.72 -11.88 33.33
CA ILE A 59 22.44 -11.83 34.77
C ILE A 59 22.33 -13.26 35.34
N PHE A 60 21.72 -14.20 34.61
CA PHE A 60 21.60 -15.60 35.02
C PHE A 60 22.95 -16.31 35.12
N ARG A 61 23.91 -16.02 34.20
CA ARG A 61 25.28 -16.58 34.27
C ARG A 61 26.09 -16.08 35.47
N ARG A 62 25.87 -14.86 35.96
CA ARG A 62 26.58 -14.33 37.16
C ARG A 62 25.91 -14.74 38.47
N ARG A 63 24.59 -14.91 38.51
CA ARG A 63 23.84 -15.25 39.74
C ARG A 63 23.75 -16.75 40.04
N ALA A 64 24.02 -17.62 39.06
CA ALA A 64 24.01 -19.09 39.21
C ALA A 64 25.14 -19.67 40.09
N ARG A 65 26.13 -18.88 40.52
CA ARG A 65 27.19 -19.33 41.46
C ARG A 65 26.89 -19.06 42.94
N ALA A 66 26.00 -18.11 43.27
CA ALA A 66 25.79 -17.68 44.66
C ALA A 66 24.46 -18.12 45.29
N ASN A 67 23.51 -18.66 44.51
CA ASN A 67 22.21 -19.08 45.04
C ASN A 67 21.70 -20.37 44.39
N ARG A 68 22.46 -21.46 44.54
CA ARG A 68 22.03 -22.77 44.07
C ARG A 68 20.96 -23.40 44.98
N ARG A 69 20.88 -23.01 46.26
CA ARG A 69 19.95 -23.58 47.26
C ARG A 69 18.53 -22.98 47.18
N GLY A 70 18.40 -21.65 47.06
CA GLY A 70 17.07 -21.01 46.99
C GLY A 70 16.34 -21.17 45.65
N ILE A 71 17.07 -21.39 44.54
CA ILE A 71 16.45 -21.70 43.23
C ILE A 71 15.90 -23.14 43.24
N LEU A 72 16.56 -24.08 43.92
CA LEU A 72 16.06 -25.44 44.07
C LEU A 72 14.78 -25.47 44.92
N ASP A 73 14.69 -24.66 46.00
CA ASP A 73 13.48 -24.56 46.83
C ASP A 73 12.32 -23.85 46.13
N ALA A 74 12.60 -22.85 45.29
CA ALA A 74 11.59 -22.20 44.44
C ALA A 74 11.10 -23.13 43.33
N MET A 75 12.00 -23.89 42.69
CA MET A 75 11.67 -24.92 41.70
C MET A 75 10.88 -26.09 42.31
N ASN A 76 11.12 -26.43 43.59
CA ASN A 76 10.38 -27.47 44.30
C ASN A 76 8.95 -27.05 44.70
N ARG A 77 8.60 -25.76 44.51
CA ARG A 77 7.24 -25.21 44.68
C ARG A 77 6.55 -24.90 43.35
N GLU A 78 7.20 -25.17 42.23
CA GLU A 78 6.58 -25.09 40.90
C GLU A 78 5.50 -26.18 40.81
N HIS A 79 4.24 -25.78 40.94
CA HIS A 79 3.14 -26.64 40.52
C HIS A 79 3.26 -26.76 39.01
N GLY A 80 3.68 -27.94 38.53
CA GLY A 80 3.78 -28.19 37.10
C GLY A 80 2.44 -27.89 36.42
N TYR A 81 2.47 -27.13 35.33
CA TYR A 81 1.27 -26.83 34.55
C TYR A 81 0.54 -28.13 34.21
N THR A 82 -0.76 -28.18 34.49
CA THR A 82 -1.54 -29.38 34.21
C THR A 82 -1.61 -29.61 32.70
N LEU A 83 -1.67 -30.88 32.29
CA LEU A 83 -1.79 -31.24 30.87
C LEU A 83 -3.04 -30.59 30.23
N MET A 84 -4.12 -30.45 30.99
CA MET A 84 -5.34 -29.77 30.53
C MET A 84 -5.14 -28.26 30.33
N GLU A 85 -4.39 -27.61 31.20
CA GLU A 85 -4.10 -26.17 31.09
C GLU A 85 -3.21 -25.85 29.89
N THR A 86 -2.20 -26.67 29.63
CA THR A 86 -1.35 -26.52 28.43
C THR A 86 -2.12 -26.84 27.15
N LEU A 87 -3.03 -27.82 27.15
CA LEU A 87 -3.91 -28.09 26.02
C LEU A 87 -4.89 -26.93 25.73
N VAL A 88 -5.51 -26.36 26.77
CA VAL A 88 -6.43 -25.22 26.60
C VAL A 88 -5.68 -23.98 26.11
N THR A 89 -4.49 -23.69 26.64
CA THR A 89 -3.71 -22.54 26.18
C THR A 89 -3.23 -22.69 24.75
N LEU A 90 -2.73 -23.86 24.35
CA LEU A 90 -2.31 -24.14 22.97
C LEU A 90 -3.48 -24.06 21.98
N THR A 91 -4.64 -24.60 22.34
CA THR A 91 -5.83 -24.53 21.49
C THR A 91 -6.31 -23.08 21.30
N LEU A 92 -6.33 -22.27 22.35
CA LEU A 92 -6.65 -20.84 22.26
C LEU A 92 -5.63 -20.08 21.39
N MET A 93 -4.33 -20.36 21.55
CA MET A 93 -3.29 -19.77 20.71
C MET A 93 -3.52 -20.10 19.23
N MET A 94 -3.89 -21.34 18.89
CA MET A 94 -4.15 -21.75 17.52
C MET A 94 -5.34 -21.02 16.91
N ILE A 95 -6.46 -20.92 17.64
CA ILE A 95 -7.68 -20.22 17.17
C ILE A 95 -7.37 -18.74 16.88
N LEU A 96 -6.71 -18.06 17.82
CA LEU A 96 -6.32 -16.66 17.66
C LEU A 96 -5.33 -16.45 16.51
N SER A 97 -4.36 -17.35 16.34
CA SER A 97 -3.39 -17.28 15.23
C SER A 97 -4.10 -17.37 13.88
N VAL A 98 -4.99 -18.35 13.72
CA VAL A 98 -5.72 -18.55 12.46
C VAL A 98 -6.63 -17.36 12.16
N GLY A 99 -7.40 -16.87 13.13
CA GLY A 99 -8.25 -15.68 12.95
C GLY A 99 -7.44 -14.43 12.59
N GLY A 100 -6.27 -14.27 13.22
CA GLY A 100 -5.32 -13.20 12.91
C GLY A 100 -4.81 -13.25 11.48
N LEU A 101 -4.46 -14.45 10.98
CA LEU A 101 -3.99 -14.63 9.60
C LEU A 101 -5.07 -14.26 8.57
N TYR A 102 -6.30 -14.75 8.74
CA TYR A 102 -7.39 -14.45 7.78
C TYR A 102 -7.72 -12.96 7.74
N GLY A 103 -7.81 -12.31 8.89
CA GLY A 103 -8.03 -10.86 8.98
C GLY A 103 -6.89 -10.06 8.32
N TRP A 104 -5.64 -10.50 8.55
CA TRP A 104 -4.45 -9.88 7.96
C TRP A 104 -4.43 -9.98 6.44
N GLN A 105 -4.74 -11.15 5.88
CA GLN A 105 -4.76 -11.32 4.42
C GLN A 105 -5.79 -10.41 3.76
N ARG A 106 -7.02 -10.36 4.30
CA ARG A 106 -8.05 -9.45 3.77
C ARG A 106 -7.61 -7.99 3.83
N TRP A 107 -7.02 -7.58 4.95
CA TRP A 107 -6.49 -6.22 5.11
C TRP A 107 -5.39 -5.91 4.09
N GLN A 108 -4.45 -6.83 3.89
CA GLN A 108 -3.35 -6.65 2.93
C GLN A 108 -3.87 -6.46 1.49
N GLN A 109 -4.89 -7.23 1.08
CA GLN A 109 -5.49 -7.09 -0.25
C GLN A 109 -6.19 -5.73 -0.41
N GLN A 110 -6.87 -5.23 0.63
CA GLN A 110 -7.45 -3.88 0.61
C GLN A 110 -6.39 -2.79 0.51
N GLN A 111 -5.25 -2.94 1.20
CA GLN A 111 -4.14 -1.98 1.11
C GLN A 111 -3.52 -1.95 -0.29
N ARG A 112 -3.32 -3.13 -0.92
CA ARG A 112 -2.80 -3.21 -2.30
C ARG A 112 -3.72 -2.50 -3.29
N LEU A 113 -5.03 -2.74 -3.17
CA LEU A 113 -6.03 -2.10 -4.01
C LEU A 113 -6.03 -0.57 -3.84
N TRP A 114 -5.99 -0.09 -2.59
CA TRP A 114 -5.89 1.33 -2.28
C TRP A 114 -4.60 1.97 -2.84
N GLN A 115 -3.46 1.31 -2.68
CA GLN A 115 -2.19 1.79 -3.21
C GLN A 115 -2.22 1.93 -4.74
N THR A 116 -2.80 0.97 -5.44
CA THR A 116 -2.95 1.05 -6.91
C THR A 116 -3.94 2.15 -7.30
N ALA A 117 -5.03 2.33 -6.56
CA ALA A 117 -5.98 3.42 -6.83
C ALA A 117 -5.33 4.82 -6.67
N VAL A 118 -4.53 5.00 -5.62
CA VAL A 118 -3.74 6.23 -5.43
C VAL A 118 -2.68 6.38 -6.52
N GLN A 119 -1.96 5.31 -6.87
CA GLN A 119 -0.98 5.30 -7.95
C GLN A 119 -1.58 5.77 -9.29
N VAL A 120 -2.77 5.28 -9.62
CA VAL A 120 -3.50 5.67 -10.83
C VAL A 120 -3.97 7.12 -10.75
N ARG A 121 -4.51 7.57 -9.62
CA ARG A 121 -4.88 8.97 -9.42
C ARG A 121 -3.69 9.90 -9.64
N ASP A 122 -2.54 9.57 -9.06
CA ASP A 122 -1.34 10.41 -9.14
C ASP A 122 -0.79 10.44 -10.57
N PHE A 123 -0.89 9.33 -11.31
CA PHE A 123 -0.58 9.31 -12.74
C PHE A 123 -1.53 10.19 -13.57
N LEU A 124 -2.84 10.15 -13.31
CA LEU A 124 -3.79 11.02 -13.99
C LEU A 124 -3.58 12.50 -13.65
N LEU A 125 -3.20 12.82 -12.40
CA LEU A 125 -2.79 14.17 -12.01
C LEU A 125 -1.55 14.61 -12.80
N PHE A 126 -0.55 13.74 -12.93
CA PHE A 126 0.63 13.99 -13.74
C PHE A 126 0.28 14.28 -15.21
N LEU A 127 -0.59 13.47 -15.83
CA LEU A 127 -1.04 13.70 -17.21
C LEU A 127 -1.76 15.04 -17.38
N ARG A 128 -2.62 15.41 -16.42
CA ARG A 128 -3.32 16.70 -16.42
C ARG A 128 -2.34 17.87 -16.32
N ASP A 129 -1.39 17.77 -15.39
CA ASP A 129 -0.42 18.85 -15.15
C ASP A 129 0.53 18.99 -16.36
N ASP A 130 0.93 17.89 -17.00
CA ASP A 130 1.69 17.88 -18.26
C ASP A 130 0.91 18.48 -19.44
N ALA A 131 -0.36 18.07 -19.60
CA ALA A 131 -1.26 18.64 -20.61
C ALA A 131 -1.36 20.16 -20.43
N ASN A 132 -1.55 20.62 -19.19
CA ASN A 132 -1.72 22.04 -18.87
C ASN A 132 -0.43 22.85 -19.02
N ALA A 133 0.72 22.28 -18.64
CA ALA A 133 2.02 22.95 -18.75
C ALA A 133 2.44 23.16 -20.22
N TYR A 134 2.17 22.17 -21.09
CA TYR A 134 2.61 22.20 -22.48
C TYR A 134 1.48 22.48 -23.48
N ASN A 135 0.27 22.77 -23.00
CA ASN A 135 -0.93 22.98 -23.80
C ASN A 135 -1.13 21.90 -24.89
N ARG A 136 -1.03 20.64 -24.48
CA ARG A 136 -1.12 19.48 -25.36
C ARG A 136 -2.14 18.48 -24.84
N ASP A 137 -2.74 17.73 -25.77
CA ASP A 137 -3.72 16.71 -25.44
C ASP A 137 -3.04 15.46 -24.91
N ARG A 138 -3.53 14.96 -23.78
CA ARG A 138 -3.11 13.73 -23.12
C ARG A 138 -4.32 12.82 -22.94
N VAL A 139 -4.62 12.07 -24.00
CA VAL A 139 -5.66 11.04 -23.98
C VAL A 139 -5.12 9.77 -23.34
N LEU A 140 -5.91 9.14 -22.47
CA LEU A 140 -5.57 7.91 -21.78
C LEU A 140 -5.85 6.72 -22.69
N ARG A 141 -4.83 5.87 -22.87
CA ARG A 141 -4.94 4.56 -23.51
C ARG A 141 -4.78 3.46 -22.48
N VAL A 142 -5.53 2.39 -22.67
CA VAL A 142 -5.44 1.18 -21.86
C VAL A 142 -4.75 0.12 -22.71
N GLY A 143 -3.58 -0.32 -22.28
CA GLY A 143 -2.89 -1.46 -22.86
C GLY A 143 -3.06 -2.71 -22.00
N GLN A 144 -2.84 -3.87 -22.61
CA GLN A 144 -2.75 -5.16 -21.92
C GLN A 144 -1.40 -5.78 -22.25
N ASP A 145 -0.73 -6.31 -21.23
CA ASP A 145 0.55 -7.01 -21.30
C ASP A 145 0.40 -8.39 -20.63
N GLU A 146 1.39 -9.27 -20.76
CA GLU A 146 1.38 -10.61 -20.15
C GLU A 146 1.23 -10.56 -18.62
N VAL A 147 1.73 -9.49 -18.00
CA VAL A 147 1.73 -9.29 -16.54
C VAL A 147 0.42 -8.62 -16.05
N GLY A 148 -0.37 -8.02 -16.95
CA GLY A 148 -1.62 -7.34 -16.62
C GLY A 148 -1.85 -6.09 -17.47
N TRP A 149 -2.73 -5.19 -16.99
CA TRP A 149 -3.06 -3.95 -17.70
C TRP A 149 -2.01 -2.86 -17.47
N CYS A 150 -1.93 -1.93 -18.41
CA CYS A 150 -1.18 -0.69 -18.26
C CYS A 150 -2.01 0.52 -18.71
N LEU A 151 -1.63 1.70 -18.26
CA LEU A 151 -2.18 2.96 -18.75
C LEU A 151 -1.06 3.75 -19.41
N SER A 152 -1.30 4.27 -20.61
CA SER A 152 -0.34 5.13 -21.30
C SER A 152 -1.03 6.40 -21.81
N ALA A 153 -0.26 7.46 -22.00
CA ALA A 153 -0.73 8.60 -22.78
C ALA A 153 -0.70 8.26 -24.27
N GLU A 154 -1.67 8.78 -25.03
CA GLU A 154 -1.65 8.72 -26.49
C GLU A 154 -0.40 9.39 -27.07
N GLY A 155 0.16 8.76 -28.11
CA GLY A 155 1.43 9.18 -28.74
C GLY A 155 2.69 8.57 -28.11
N GLU A 156 2.57 7.82 -27.02
CA GLU A 156 3.66 7.01 -26.48
C GLU A 156 3.83 5.71 -27.30
N GLY A 157 5.04 5.14 -27.34
CA GLY A 157 5.41 3.96 -28.14
C GLY A 157 4.57 2.68 -27.87
N PRO A 158 4.95 1.52 -28.45
CA PRO A 158 4.11 0.32 -28.43
C PRO A 158 3.65 -0.06 -27.02
N ASP A 159 2.41 -0.58 -26.95
CA ASP A 159 1.64 -0.72 -25.71
C ASP A 159 2.47 -1.24 -24.52
N CYS A 160 2.35 -0.54 -23.40
CA CYS A 160 2.98 -0.86 -22.12
C CYS A 160 4.53 -0.81 -22.08
N ALA A 161 5.26 -0.38 -23.10
CA ALA A 161 6.73 -0.36 -23.08
C ALA A 161 7.29 0.28 -21.78
N SER A 162 8.05 -0.50 -21.00
CA SER A 162 8.60 -0.07 -19.72
C SER A 162 9.80 0.87 -19.95
N GLY A 163 9.61 2.16 -19.70
CA GLY A 163 10.72 3.13 -19.78
C GLY A 163 10.28 4.59 -19.86
N THR A 164 9.00 4.84 -20.14
CA THR A 164 8.49 6.20 -20.38
C THR A 164 7.69 6.69 -19.17
N SER A 165 7.88 7.95 -18.80
CA SER A 165 7.17 8.57 -17.66
C SER A 165 5.66 8.65 -17.88
N PHE A 166 5.21 8.53 -19.13
CA PHE A 166 3.81 8.54 -19.56
C PHE A 166 3.19 7.15 -19.62
N THR A 167 3.86 6.12 -19.10
CA THR A 167 3.31 4.77 -18.97
C THR A 167 3.27 4.36 -17.50
N LEU A 168 2.09 4.00 -17.02
CA LEU A 168 1.86 3.45 -15.71
C LEU A 168 1.59 1.95 -15.80
N ARG A 169 2.42 1.17 -15.10
CA ARG A 169 2.14 -0.23 -14.78
C ARG A 169 1.75 -0.35 -13.30
N PRO A 170 0.67 -1.07 -12.97
CA PRO A 170 0.27 -1.30 -11.59
C PRO A 170 1.37 -2.11 -10.88
N ARG A 171 1.69 -1.71 -9.64
CA ARG A 171 2.71 -2.42 -8.84
C ARG A 171 2.27 -3.83 -8.42
N TRP A 172 0.96 -4.06 -8.35
CA TRP A 172 0.37 -5.31 -7.87
C TRP A 172 -0.49 -5.95 -8.97
N PRO A 173 -0.15 -7.16 -9.46
CA PRO A 173 -0.83 -7.78 -10.60
C PRO A 173 -2.23 -8.33 -10.26
N GLY A 174 -2.54 -8.57 -8.98
CA GLY A 174 -3.85 -9.09 -8.55
C GLY A 174 -5.01 -8.08 -8.57
N ILE A 175 -4.87 -6.97 -9.31
CA ILE A 175 -5.85 -5.89 -9.40
C ILE A 175 -6.20 -5.72 -10.87
N THR A 176 -7.49 -5.84 -11.19
CA THR A 176 -7.98 -5.74 -12.55
C THR A 176 -8.60 -4.37 -12.80
N LEU A 177 -8.53 -3.93 -14.05
CA LEU A 177 -9.19 -2.73 -14.53
C LEU A 177 -10.58 -3.15 -15.06
N ALA A 178 -11.61 -2.91 -14.27
CA ALA A 178 -12.97 -3.38 -14.55
C ALA A 178 -13.71 -2.51 -15.58
N GLY A 179 -13.29 -1.26 -15.77
CA GLY A 179 -13.90 -0.38 -16.77
C GLY A 179 -13.23 0.98 -16.84
N VAL A 180 -13.22 1.55 -18.04
CA VAL A 180 -12.64 2.87 -18.36
C VAL A 180 -13.59 3.58 -19.31
N THR A 181 -13.81 4.87 -19.09
CA THR A 181 -14.54 5.69 -20.06
C THR A 181 -13.69 5.86 -21.32
N PRO A 182 -14.19 5.53 -22.52
CA PRO A 182 -13.42 5.69 -23.75
C PRO A 182 -13.13 7.16 -24.01
N GLY A 183 -11.94 7.47 -24.54
CA GLY A 183 -11.53 8.84 -24.82
C GLY A 183 -11.26 9.71 -23.58
N LEU A 184 -11.18 9.09 -22.40
CA LEU A 184 -10.81 9.81 -21.17
C LEU A 184 -9.44 10.48 -21.36
N GLY A 185 -9.34 11.78 -21.13
CA GLY A 185 -8.13 12.54 -21.41
C GLY A 185 -8.15 13.97 -20.89
N PHE A 186 -7.00 14.65 -20.96
CA PHE A 186 -6.83 16.05 -20.57
C PHE A 186 -6.41 16.89 -21.78
N TYR A 187 -7.00 18.07 -21.96
CA TYR A 187 -6.90 18.87 -23.20
C TYR A 187 -6.16 20.20 -23.02
N GLY A 188 -5.20 20.22 -22.10
CA GLY A 188 -4.26 21.31 -21.86
C GLY A 188 -4.84 22.62 -21.33
N LEU A 189 -5.73 23.27 -22.07
CA LEU A 189 -6.24 24.58 -21.69
C LEU A 189 -7.09 24.49 -20.41
N ARG A 190 -6.71 25.27 -19.38
CA ARG A 190 -7.43 25.41 -18.10
C ARG A 190 -7.68 24.08 -17.38
N SER A 191 -6.79 23.10 -17.53
CA SER A 191 -6.97 21.76 -16.94
C SER A 191 -8.29 21.09 -17.32
N THR A 192 -8.81 21.38 -18.51
CA THR A 192 -10.02 20.72 -19.02
C THR A 192 -9.78 19.23 -19.26
N ALA A 193 -10.80 18.44 -18.96
CA ALA A 193 -10.74 16.99 -19.10
C ALA A 193 -12.02 16.45 -19.72
N TRP A 194 -11.93 15.35 -20.46
CA TRP A 194 -13.11 14.56 -20.79
C TRP A 194 -13.62 13.93 -19.49
N ALA A 195 -14.89 14.18 -19.15
CA ALA A 195 -15.47 13.63 -17.94
C ALA A 195 -15.62 12.11 -18.06
N GLY A 196 -15.34 11.39 -16.97
CA GLY A 196 -15.45 9.94 -17.00
C GLY A 196 -15.08 9.28 -15.68
N ASN A 197 -15.07 7.96 -15.72
CA ASN A 197 -14.67 7.12 -14.60
C ASN A 197 -13.70 6.02 -15.02
N LEU A 198 -12.94 5.56 -14.03
CA LEU A 198 -12.03 4.44 -14.11
C LEU A 198 -12.30 3.53 -12.91
N ARG A 199 -12.56 2.24 -13.13
CA ARG A 199 -12.88 1.28 -12.06
C ARG A 199 -11.78 0.24 -11.90
N LEU A 200 -11.28 0.13 -10.68
CA LEU A 200 -10.31 -0.86 -10.24
C LEU A 200 -11.00 -1.88 -9.34
N GLN A 201 -10.71 -3.15 -9.54
CA GLN A 201 -11.33 -4.25 -8.80
C GLN A 201 -10.28 -5.25 -8.31
N SER A 202 -10.53 -5.83 -7.15
CA SER A 202 -9.82 -7.01 -6.67
C SER A 202 -10.76 -7.90 -5.86
N ALA A 203 -10.28 -9.06 -5.43
CA ALA A 203 -11.04 -9.95 -4.54
C ALA A 203 -11.49 -9.28 -3.22
N ALA A 204 -10.86 -8.18 -2.82
CA ALA A 204 -11.16 -7.50 -1.56
C ALA A 204 -12.16 -6.33 -1.68
N GLY A 205 -12.54 -5.93 -2.90
CA GLY A 205 -13.47 -4.83 -3.16
C GLY A 205 -13.16 -4.08 -4.45
N SER A 206 -13.74 -2.89 -4.61
CA SER A 206 -13.51 -2.04 -5.78
C SER A 206 -13.43 -0.55 -5.47
N TRP A 207 -12.67 0.17 -6.29
CA TRP A 207 -12.49 1.62 -6.24
C TRP A 207 -12.80 2.22 -7.60
N SER A 208 -13.49 3.36 -7.60
CA SER A 208 -13.75 4.17 -8.78
C SER A 208 -12.99 5.48 -8.67
N ILE A 209 -12.23 5.83 -9.71
CA ILE A 209 -11.70 7.17 -9.90
C ILE A 209 -12.68 7.92 -10.80
N VAL A 210 -13.10 9.11 -10.40
CA VAL A 210 -14.03 9.94 -11.18
C VAL A 210 -13.35 11.25 -11.53
N ILE A 211 -13.41 11.59 -12.82
CA ILE A 211 -12.86 12.82 -13.38
C ILE A 211 -14.00 13.71 -13.84
N SER A 212 -14.04 14.93 -13.30
CA SER A 212 -14.99 15.96 -13.76
C SER A 212 -14.50 16.62 -15.04
N HIS A 213 -15.39 17.30 -15.76
CA HIS A 213 -15.05 18.10 -16.95
C HIS A 213 -13.97 19.19 -16.69
N TRP A 214 -13.84 19.66 -15.44
CA TRP A 214 -12.84 20.65 -15.02
C TRP A 214 -11.50 20.01 -14.55
N GLY A 215 -11.28 18.72 -14.82
CA GLY A 215 -10.04 18.04 -14.44
C GLY A 215 -9.86 17.76 -12.94
N ARG A 216 -10.92 17.86 -12.13
CA ARG A 216 -10.91 17.38 -10.74
C ARG A 216 -10.99 15.86 -10.71
N ILE A 217 -10.02 15.24 -10.04
CA ILE A 217 -9.88 13.78 -9.93
C ILE A 217 -10.19 13.37 -8.49
N ARG A 218 -11.21 12.53 -8.32
CA ARG A 218 -11.67 12.03 -7.01
C ARG A 218 -11.54 10.52 -6.94
N LEU A 219 -11.21 10.01 -5.75
CA LEU A 219 -11.18 8.59 -5.42
C LEU A 219 -12.42 8.23 -4.61
N CYS A 220 -13.17 7.23 -5.07
CA CYS A 220 -14.41 6.81 -4.47
C CYS A 220 -14.41 5.31 -4.26
N ARG A 221 -14.90 4.85 -3.11
CA ARG A 221 -15.13 3.43 -2.91
C ARG A 221 -16.43 3.04 -3.61
N SER A 222 -16.41 1.99 -4.42
CA SER A 222 -17.55 1.59 -5.27
C SER A 222 -18.80 1.23 -4.46
N ASP A 223 -18.60 0.74 -3.23
CA ASP A 223 -19.68 0.31 -2.33
C ASP A 223 -20.47 1.50 -1.71
N SER A 224 -20.11 2.74 -2.04
CA SER A 224 -20.77 3.94 -1.56
C SER A 224 -22.02 4.22 -2.41
N ALA A 225 -23.17 3.68 -2.00
CA ALA A 225 -24.47 3.88 -2.66
C ALA A 225 -24.91 5.36 -2.82
N GLY A 226 -24.17 6.33 -2.29
CA GLY A 226 -24.48 7.77 -2.31
C GLY A 226 -23.61 8.62 -3.24
N GLY A 227 -22.81 8.02 -4.13
CA GLY A 227 -21.95 8.75 -5.05
C GLY A 227 -20.64 9.26 -4.42
N CYS A 228 -19.77 9.76 -5.29
CA CYS A 228 -18.47 10.33 -4.96
C CYS A 228 -18.63 11.74 -4.36
N GLN A 229 -18.22 11.96 -3.10
CA GLN A 229 -18.06 13.31 -2.53
C GLN A 229 -16.71 13.93 -2.95
#